data_AF-F4W611-F1
#
_entry.id   AF-F4W611-F1
#
_cell.length_a   1.000
_cell.length_b   1.000
_cell.length_c   1.000
_cell.angle_alpha   90.00
_cell.angle_beta   90.00
_cell.angle_gamma   90.00
#
_symmetry.space_group_name_H-M   'P 1'
#
loop_
_entity.id
_entity.type
_entity.pdbx_description
1 polymer ?
#
loop_
_entity_poly.entity_id
_entity_poly.type
_entity_poly.pdbx_seq_one_letter_code
_entity_poly.pdbx_strand_id
1 'polypeptide(L)' 'MNFEQRANIKFCFKLGKTFTETHNLMKQVYGDNCVARASVYDQWYTSGIRDSRTVVRT' A
#
# COMPACT_ATOMS: atom_id res chain seq x y z
N MET A 1 9.45 -8.47 5.36
CA MET A 1 9.01 -7.39 4.46
C MET A 1 9.79 -6.13 4.79
N ASN A 2 10.44 -5.51 3.79
CA ASN A 2 11.23 -4.30 4.00
C ASN A 2 10.33 -3.10 4.38
N PHE A 3 10.82 -2.26 5.28
CA PHE A 3 10.12 -1.05 5.72
C PHE A 3 9.85 -0.08 4.57
N GLU A 4 10.74 -0.02 3.58
CA GLU A 4 10.60 0.81 2.38
C GLU A 4 9.40 0.39 1.51
N GLN A 5 9.25 -0.91 1.26
CA GLN A 5 8.13 -1.44 0.47
C GLN A 5 6.78 -1.12 1.12
N ARG A 6 6.75 -1.24 2.45
CA ARG A 6 5.58 -0.92 3.28
C ARG A 6 5.24 0.57 3.26
N ALA A 7 6.25 1.44 3.29
CA ALA A 7 6.06 2.88 3.15
C ALA A 7 5.50 3.24 1.76
N ASN A 8 6.00 2.60 0.70
CA ASN A 8 5.54 2.82 -0.67
C ASN A 8 4.09 2.37 -0.92
N ILE A 9 3.65 1.26 -0.31
CA ILE A 9 2.24 0.84 -0.36
C ILE A 9 1.33 1.89 0.31
N LYS A 10 1.72 2.37 1.50
CA LYS A 10 0.96 3.42 2.21
C LYS A 10 0.96 4.75 1.43
N PHE A 11 2.06 5.06 0.76
CA PHE A 11 2.17 6.24 -0.10
C PHE A 11 1.21 6.15 -1.29
N CYS A 12 1.20 5.02 -2.01
CA CYS A 12 0.26 4.79 -3.11
C CYS A 12 -1.20 4.87 -2.65
N PHE A 13 -1.52 4.32 -1.47
CA PHE A 13 -2.85 4.45 -0.88
C PHE A 13 -3.26 5.91 -0.66
N LYS A 14 -2.37 6.73 -0.08
CA LYS A 14 -2.62 8.17 0.16
C LYS A 14 -2.73 8.98 -1.13
N LEU A 15 -2.07 8.55 -2.20
CA LEU A 15 -2.22 9.12 -3.55
C LEU A 15 -3.57 8.75 -4.21
N GLY A 16 -4.43 7.96 -3.54
CA GLY A 16 -5.69 7.51 -4.10
C GLY A 16 -5.55 6.40 -5.14
N LYS A 17 -4.39 5.73 -5.19
CA LYS A 17 -4.18 4.61 -6.11
C LYS A 17 -4.96 3.38 -5.66
N THR A 18 -5.56 2.71 -6.64
CA THR A 18 -6.23 1.43 -6.40
C THR A 18 -5.21 0.35 -6.01
N PHE A 19 -5.70 -0.73 -5.41
CA PHE A 19 -4.87 -1.88 -5.08
C PHE A 19 -4.13 -2.44 -6.31
N THR A 20 -4.82 -2.55 -7.45
CA THR A 20 -4.23 -3.09 -8.69
C THR A 20 -3.11 -2.20 -9.21
N GLU A 21 -3.30 -0.87 -9.22
CA GLU A 21 -2.23 0.07 -9.57
C GLU A 21 -1.06 -0.02 -8.60
N THR A 22 -1.34 -0.06 -7.28
CA THR A 22 -0.31 -0.17 -6.24
C THR A 22 0.52 -1.43 -6.41
N HIS A 23 -0.12 -2.59 -6.62
CA HIS A 23 0.58 -3.85 -6.87
C HIS A 23 1.45 -3.80 -8.12
N ASN A 24 0.95 -3.21 -9.21
CA ASN A 24 1.71 -3.09 -10.46
C ASN A 24 2.94 -2.17 -10.28
N LEU A 25 2.79 -1.05 -9.59
CA LEU A 25 3.91 -0.16 -9.24
C LEU A 25 4.93 -0.86 -8.34
N MET A 26 4.48 -1.59 -7.32
CA MET A 26 5.37 -2.37 -6.46
C MET A 26 6.14 -3.43 -7.26
N LYS A 27 5.49 -4.11 -8.20
CA LYS A 27 6.15 -5.08 -9.08
C LYS A 27 7.12 -4.44 -10.06
N GLN A 28 6.85 -3.23 -10.54
CA GLN A 28 7.77 -2.48 -11.41
C GLN A 28 9.03 -2.02 -10.66
N VAL A 29 8.90 -1.56 -9.41
CA VAL A 29 10.03 -1.05 -8.63
C VAL A 29 10.89 -2.18 -8.07
N TYR A 30 10.26 -3.24 -7.57
CA TYR A 30 10.95 -4.30 -6.83
C TYR A 30 11.15 -5.59 -7.63
N GLY A 31 10.50 -5.74 -8.79
CA GLY A 31 10.59 -6.94 -9.63
C GLY A 31 10.26 -8.21 -8.84
N ASP A 32 11.16 -9.17 -8.86
CA ASP A 32 11.03 -10.46 -8.16
C ASP A 32 11.19 -10.32 -6.63
N ASN A 33 11.76 -9.22 -6.15
CA ASN A 33 11.86 -8.91 -4.71
C ASN A 33 10.59 -8.22 -4.17
N CYS A 34 9.56 -8.06 -5.00
CA CYS A 34 8.29 -7.49 -4.58
C CYS A 34 7.61 -8.41 -3.56
N VAL A 35 7.04 -7.81 -2.52
CA VAL A 35 6.17 -8.53 -1.59
C VAL A 35 5.01 -9.21 -2.31
N ALA A 36 4.62 -10.37 -1.77
CA ALA A 36 3.51 -11.14 -2.29
C ALA A 36 2.23 -10.31 -2.38
N ARG A 37 1.44 -10.56 -3.43
CA ARG A 37 0.18 -9.85 -3.70
C ARG A 37 -0.78 -9.81 -2.50
N ALA A 38 -0.86 -10.90 -1.75
CA ALA A 38 -1.67 -10.97 -0.53
C ALA A 38 -1.17 -10.03 0.58
N SER A 39 0.14 -9.86 0.72
CA SER A 39 0.75 -8.95 1.69
C SER A 39 0.54 -7.48 1.32
N VAL A 40 0.57 -7.16 0.01
CA VAL A 40 0.19 -5.83 -0.50
C VAL A 40 -1.28 -5.55 -0.20
N TYR A 41 -2.15 -6.54 -0.38
CA TYR A 41 -3.58 -6.40 -0.15
C TYR A 41 -3.89 -6.12 1.32
N ASP A 42 -3.34 -6.94 2.22
CA ASP A 42 -3.52 -6.78 3.66
C ASP A 42 -3.08 -5.40 4.15
N GLN A 43 -1.93 -4.91 3.67
CA GLN A 43 -1.45 -3.57 4.01
C GLN A 43 -2.22 -2.43 3.38
N TRP A 44 -2.64 -2.56 2.12
CA TRP A 44 -3.44 -1.55 1.45
C TRP A 44 -4.79 -1.40 2.15
N TYR A 45 -5.44 -2.52 2.47
CA TYR A 45 -6.69 -2.56 3.23
C TYR A 45 -6.53 -2.00 4.64
N THR A 46 -5.52 -2.45 5.39
CA THR A 46 -5.24 -1.97 6.75
C THR A 46 -4.86 -0.48 6.77
N SER A 47 -4.16 0.01 5.74
CA SER A 47 -3.83 1.43 5.61
C SER A 47 -5.08 2.27 5.42
N GLY A 48 -6.05 1.80 4.64
CA GLY A 48 -7.36 2.45 4.53
C GLY A 48 -8.10 2.53 5.85
N ILE A 49 -8.24 1.42 6.57
CA ILE A 49 -8.94 1.40 7.88
C ILE A 49 -8.25 2.29 8.93
N ARG A 50 -6.93 2.46 8.85
CA ARG A 50 -6.18 3.35 9.76
C ARG A 50 -6.30 4.82 9.38
N ASP A 51 -6.33 5.14 8.10
CA ASP A 51 -6.42 6.52 7.61
C ASP A 51 -7.86 7.06 7.64
N SER A 52 -8.88 6.19 7.44
CA SER A 52 -10.30 6.51 7.66
C SER A 52 -10.63 6.89 9.11
N ARG A 53 -9.83 6.42 10.08
CA ARG A 53 -9.96 6.82 11.50
C ARG A 53 -9.44 8.23 11.81
N THR A 54 -8.77 8.89 10.87
CA THR A 54 -8.28 10.27 10.99
C THR A 54 -9.21 11.32 10.39
N VAL A 55 -10.34 10.93 9.75
CA VAL A 55 -11.30 11.87 9.11
C VAL A 55 -12.44 12.30 10.06
N VAL A 56 -12.37 11.95 11.36
CA VAL A 56 -13.28 12.49 12.40
C VAL A 56 -12.50 13.30 13.42
N ARG A 57 -11.86 14.39 12.98
CA ARG A 57 -11.41 15.51 13.81
C ARG A 57 -11.32 16.79 12.95
N THR A 58 -12.48 17.29 12.54
CA THR A 58 -12.68 18.72 12.20
C THR A 58 -13.99 19.14 12.84
#